data_AF-A0A4U5MV03-F1
#
_entry.id   AF-A0A4U5MV03-F1
#
_cell.length_a   1.000
_cell.length_b   1.000
_cell.length_c   1.000
_cell.angle_alpha   90.00
_cell.angle_beta   90.00
_cell.angle_gamma   90.00
#
_symmetry.space_group_name_H-M   'P 1'
#
loop_
_entity.id
_entity.type
_entity.pdbx_description
1 polymer ?
#
loop_
_entity_poly.entity_id
_entity_poly.type
_entity_poly.pdbx_seq_one_letter_code
_entity_poly.pdbx_strand_id
1 'polypeptide(L)'
;MSRILLLALVALCLGYALGNPCRSADASKSCGQCIKAHPDCAWCTDPNMKGSFRCDKKSEFNFNTCPAESVYQPKAETLVAEQNNFHIDQPHPQDNAPVQMHPQQVIIRMKPGDVVEVPFRYKHKSNPSVHEFAIQTSEFKSLGIDVQFSVLCNGKKIEGRNCHVVREGEITEFYAKVILNECRQGGDIPVSIGIFGYNKISASLSLLSVDVSAKNSTFINPSRHRVTAAET
;
A
#
# COMPACT_ATOMS: atom_id res chain seq x y z
N MET A 1 6.75 9.99 -51.02
CA MET A 1 6.14 8.67 -50.76
C MET A 1 6.75 7.96 -49.54
N SER A 2 8.08 7.90 -49.40
CA SER A 2 8.76 7.24 -48.24
C SER A 2 8.40 7.81 -46.85
N ARG A 3 8.26 9.14 -46.68
CA ARG A 3 7.92 9.74 -45.36
C ARG A 3 6.48 9.50 -44.91
N ILE A 4 5.54 9.41 -45.86
CA ILE A 4 4.11 9.15 -45.57
C ILE A 4 3.94 7.69 -45.14
N LEU A 5 4.68 6.77 -45.77
CA LEU A 5 4.72 5.36 -45.38
C LEU A 5 5.35 5.16 -44.00
N LEU A 6 6.42 5.91 -43.68
CA LEU A 6 7.04 5.88 -42.34
C LEU A 6 6.08 6.40 -41.25
N LEU A 7 5.37 7.49 -41.51
CA LEU A 7 4.38 8.06 -40.58
C LEU A 7 3.18 7.12 -40.39
N ALA A 8 2.72 6.45 -41.44
CA ALA A 8 1.66 5.45 -41.37
C ALA A 8 2.09 4.20 -40.58
N LEU A 9 3.33 3.72 -40.76
CA LEU A 9 3.89 2.61 -39.99
C LEU A 9 4.07 2.95 -38.51
N VAL A 10 4.55 4.15 -38.18
CA VAL A 10 4.66 4.63 -36.80
C VAL A 10 3.28 4.80 -36.16
N ALA A 11 2.28 5.30 -36.89
CA ALA A 11 0.91 5.41 -36.41
C ALA A 11 0.23 4.04 -36.18
N LEU A 12 0.47 3.06 -37.07
CA LEU A 12 0.03 1.68 -36.84
C LEU A 12 0.71 1.09 -35.59
N CYS A 13 2.04 1.25 -35.44
CA CYS A 13 2.76 0.78 -34.25
C CYS A 13 2.25 1.41 -32.94
N LEU A 14 1.91 2.70 -32.94
CA LEU A 14 1.31 3.36 -31.77
C LEU A 14 -0.12 2.88 -31.48
N GLY A 15 -0.87 2.48 -32.50
CA GLY A 15 -2.23 1.94 -32.36
C GLY A 15 -2.29 0.53 -31.73
N TYR A 16 -1.30 -0.33 -32.00
CA TYR A 16 -1.26 -1.69 -31.43
C TYR A 16 -0.87 -1.74 -29.94
N ALA A 17 -0.29 -0.66 -29.40
CA ALA A 17 0.08 -0.57 -27.99
C ALA A 17 -1.10 -0.27 -27.04
N LEU A 18 -2.32 -0.08 -27.57
CA LEU A 18 -3.56 0.23 -26.83
C LEU A 18 -4.48 -0.99 -26.63
N GLY A 19 -3.93 -2.20 -26.59
CA GLY A 19 -4.69 -3.41 -26.25
C GLY A 19 -5.19 -3.38 -24.80
N ASN A 20 -6.29 -4.07 -24.51
CA ASN A 20 -6.77 -4.22 -23.12
C ASN A 20 -5.77 -5.10 -22.34
N PRO A 21 -5.03 -4.56 -21.36
CA PRO A 21 -3.98 -5.30 -20.66
C PRO A 21 -4.53 -6.48 -19.85
N CYS A 22 -5.80 -6.42 -19.47
CA CYS A 22 -6.50 -7.45 -18.69
C CYS A 22 -6.82 -8.70 -19.51
N ARG A 23 -6.90 -8.59 -20.84
CA ARG A 23 -7.22 -9.73 -21.73
C ARG A 23 -5.98 -10.38 -22.33
N SER A 24 -4.78 -10.08 -21.82
CA SER A 24 -3.56 -10.75 -22.27
C SER A 24 -3.60 -12.25 -21.94
N ALA A 25 -2.84 -13.04 -22.69
CA ALA A 25 -2.74 -14.48 -22.48
C ALA A 25 -2.22 -14.81 -21.07
N ASP A 26 -1.33 -13.99 -20.52
CA ASP A 26 -0.83 -14.14 -19.16
C ASP A 26 -1.89 -13.76 -18.12
N ALA A 27 -2.54 -12.60 -18.27
CA ALA A 27 -3.58 -12.13 -17.35
C ALA A 27 -4.73 -13.12 -17.20
N SER A 28 -5.09 -13.83 -18.27
CA SER A 28 -6.20 -14.77 -18.27
C SER A 28 -5.92 -16.10 -17.54
N LYS A 29 -4.66 -16.39 -17.17
CA LYS A 29 -4.27 -17.67 -16.55
C LYS A 29 -4.85 -17.88 -15.15
N SER A 30 -4.96 -16.81 -14.37
CA SER A 30 -5.49 -16.89 -13.00
C SER A 30 -5.97 -15.53 -12.52
N CYS A 31 -6.74 -15.54 -11.43
CA CYS A 31 -7.12 -14.32 -10.72
C CYS A 31 -5.88 -13.47 -10.40
N GLY A 32 -4.77 -14.09 -9.96
CA GLY A 32 -3.58 -13.33 -9.60
C GLY A 32 -2.83 -12.73 -10.76
N GLN A 33 -2.73 -13.43 -11.89
CA GLN A 33 -2.17 -12.84 -13.10
C GLN A 33 -3.02 -11.70 -13.62
N CYS A 34 -4.36 -11.82 -13.52
CA CYS A 34 -5.29 -10.77 -13.90
C CYS A 34 -5.09 -9.48 -13.10
N ILE A 35 -5.08 -9.59 -11.77
CA ILE A 35 -4.95 -8.44 -10.88
C ILE A 35 -3.55 -7.78 -11.01
N LYS A 36 -2.52 -8.57 -11.33
CA LYS A 36 -1.16 -8.05 -11.59
C LYS A 36 -1.05 -7.34 -12.94
N ALA A 37 -1.89 -7.67 -13.92
CA ALA A 37 -1.74 -7.17 -15.28
C ALA A 37 -1.95 -5.65 -15.39
N HIS A 38 -2.91 -5.09 -14.64
CA HIS A 38 -3.16 -3.65 -14.59
C HIS A 38 -4.04 -3.28 -13.38
N PRO A 39 -3.90 -2.07 -12.80
CA PRO A 39 -4.74 -1.61 -11.68
C PRO A 39 -6.26 -1.66 -11.94
N ASP A 40 -6.65 -1.45 -13.20
CA ASP A 40 -8.06 -1.48 -13.62
C ASP A 40 -8.60 -2.89 -13.85
N CYS A 41 -7.76 -3.92 -13.83
CA CYS A 41 -8.20 -5.29 -14.03
C CYS A 41 -8.95 -5.81 -12.82
N ALA A 42 -10.01 -6.56 -13.10
CA ALA A 42 -10.82 -7.27 -12.14
C ALA A 42 -11.09 -8.69 -12.64
N TRP A 43 -11.35 -9.59 -11.71
CA TRP A 43 -11.61 -11.00 -11.99
C TRP A 43 -13.04 -11.38 -11.60
N CYS A 44 -13.78 -11.96 -12.54
CA CYS A 44 -15.08 -12.53 -12.27
C CYS A 44 -14.96 -13.89 -11.56
N THR A 45 -15.41 -13.93 -10.30
CA THR A 45 -15.41 -15.15 -9.47
C THR A 45 -16.66 -16.01 -9.65
N ASP A 46 -17.68 -15.52 -10.35
CA ASP A 46 -18.92 -16.26 -10.62
C ASP A 46 -18.62 -17.54 -11.44
N PRO A 47 -18.95 -18.74 -10.93
CA PRO A 47 -18.83 -19.96 -11.70
C PRO A 47 -19.77 -19.99 -12.93
N ASN A 48 -20.90 -19.28 -12.87
CA ASN A 48 -21.95 -19.26 -13.88
C ASN A 48 -21.92 -18.05 -14.82
N MET A 49 -20.79 -17.30 -14.83
CA MET A 49 -20.62 -16.10 -15.65
C MET A 49 -21.05 -16.32 -17.11
N LYS A 50 -21.64 -15.29 -17.71
CA LYS A 50 -22.04 -15.31 -19.12
C LYS A 50 -21.08 -14.53 -20.02
N GLY A 51 -20.17 -13.75 -19.44
CA GLY A 51 -19.11 -13.06 -20.17
C GLY A 51 -18.10 -14.02 -20.81
N SER A 52 -17.32 -13.53 -21.77
CA SER A 52 -16.29 -14.33 -22.45
C SER A 52 -14.97 -14.38 -21.69
N PHE A 53 -14.69 -13.41 -20.81
CA PHE A 53 -13.41 -13.27 -20.13
C PHE A 53 -13.61 -13.16 -18.62
N ARG A 54 -12.87 -14.00 -17.87
CA ARG A 54 -12.83 -13.89 -16.40
C ARG A 54 -12.04 -12.68 -15.96
N CYS A 55 -10.97 -12.33 -16.69
CA CYS A 55 -10.20 -11.13 -16.46
C CYS A 55 -10.61 -10.04 -17.45
N ASP A 56 -10.98 -8.88 -16.94
CA ASP A 56 -11.25 -7.72 -17.77
C ASP A 56 -11.04 -6.42 -16.99
N LYS A 57 -11.10 -5.27 -17.67
CA LYS A 57 -11.22 -4.00 -16.96
C LYS A 57 -12.53 -4.02 -16.18
N LYS A 58 -12.50 -3.53 -14.94
CA LYS A 58 -13.69 -3.49 -14.09
C LYS A 58 -14.89 -2.80 -14.74
N SER A 59 -14.64 -1.77 -15.55
CA SER A 59 -15.67 -1.03 -16.28
C SER A 59 -16.43 -1.86 -17.30
N GLU A 60 -15.86 -2.98 -17.76
CA GLU A 60 -16.49 -3.84 -18.77
C GLU A 60 -17.45 -4.86 -18.15
N PHE A 61 -17.36 -5.10 -16.84
CA PHE A 61 -18.30 -5.97 -16.15
C PHE A 61 -19.62 -5.25 -15.90
N ASN A 62 -20.69 -5.90 -16.31
CA ASN A 62 -22.06 -5.53 -16.01
C ASN A 62 -22.85 -6.75 -15.51
N PHE A 63 -24.07 -6.53 -15.03
CA PHE A 63 -24.94 -7.56 -14.47
C PHE A 63 -25.11 -8.79 -15.40
N ASN A 64 -25.11 -8.58 -16.72
CA ASN A 64 -25.28 -9.67 -17.68
C ASN A 64 -24.00 -10.47 -17.90
N THR A 65 -22.82 -9.90 -17.65
CA THR A 65 -21.54 -10.60 -17.84
C THR A 65 -21.00 -11.21 -16.55
N CYS A 66 -21.06 -10.44 -15.46
CA CYS A 66 -20.59 -10.82 -14.12
C CYS A 66 -21.31 -9.94 -13.08
N PRO A 67 -22.07 -10.52 -12.15
CA PRO A 67 -22.69 -9.76 -11.06
C PRO A 67 -21.66 -8.98 -10.23
N ALA A 68 -22.01 -7.79 -9.77
CA ALA A 68 -21.06 -6.87 -9.11
C ALA A 68 -20.42 -7.47 -7.85
N GLU A 69 -21.16 -8.27 -7.10
CA GLU A 69 -20.72 -9.02 -5.92
C GLU A 69 -19.70 -10.11 -6.24
N SER A 70 -19.65 -10.55 -7.51
CA SER A 70 -18.71 -11.55 -8.01
C SER A 70 -17.53 -10.92 -8.76
N VAL A 71 -17.45 -9.59 -8.83
CA VAL A 71 -16.30 -8.89 -9.41
C VAL A 71 -15.25 -8.67 -8.32
N TYR A 72 -14.18 -9.46 -8.37
CA TYR A 72 -13.05 -9.33 -7.46
C TYR A 72 -12.02 -8.34 -8.01
N GLN A 73 -11.81 -7.24 -7.27
CA GLN A 73 -10.72 -6.29 -7.49
C GLN A 73 -10.23 -5.81 -6.13
N PRO A 74 -9.13 -6.36 -5.58
CA PRO A 74 -8.65 -5.94 -4.28
C PRO A 74 -8.17 -4.49 -4.36
N LYS A 75 -8.57 -3.69 -3.37
CA LYS A 75 -8.13 -2.31 -3.19
C LYS A 75 -7.09 -2.25 -2.09
N ALA A 76 -6.21 -1.27 -2.17
CA ALA A 76 -5.32 -0.97 -1.07
C ALA A 76 -6.12 -0.56 0.17
N GLU A 77 -5.70 -1.05 1.34
CA GLU A 77 -6.28 -0.76 2.64
C GLU A 77 -5.16 -0.39 3.60
N THR A 78 -5.39 0.63 4.44
CA THR A 78 -4.45 1.03 5.49
C THR A 78 -5.14 0.86 6.84
N LEU A 79 -4.51 0.12 7.75
CA LEU A 79 -4.99 -0.15 9.09
C LEU A 79 -3.95 0.32 10.10
N VAL A 80 -4.36 1.08 11.10
CA VAL A 80 -3.49 1.43 12.23
C VAL A 80 -3.71 0.40 13.32
N ALA A 81 -2.65 -0.23 13.80
CA ALA A 81 -2.76 -1.27 14.80
C ALA A 81 -3.10 -0.67 16.17
N GLU A 82 -4.37 -0.76 16.58
CA GLU A 82 -4.90 -0.10 17.78
C GLU A 82 -4.15 -0.49 19.05
N GLN A 83 -3.75 -1.77 19.20
CA GLN A 83 -3.04 -2.24 20.39
C GLN A 83 -1.72 -1.49 20.69
N ASN A 84 -1.13 -0.87 19.68
CA ASN A 84 0.14 -0.15 19.79
C ASN A 84 -0.01 1.34 19.44
N ASN A 85 -1.23 1.85 19.27
CA ASN A 85 -1.48 3.19 18.73
C ASN A 85 -1.58 4.26 19.82
N PHE A 86 -0.45 4.62 20.42
CA PHE A 86 -0.39 5.66 21.45
C PHE A 86 -0.36 7.07 20.83
N HIS A 87 -0.96 8.04 21.52
CA HIS A 87 -0.87 9.45 21.14
C HIS A 87 0.47 10.04 21.57
N ILE A 88 0.90 11.10 20.89
CA ILE A 88 2.06 11.88 21.28
C ILE A 88 1.89 12.36 22.73
N ASP A 89 2.99 12.39 23.49
CA ASP A 89 3.08 12.72 24.92
C ASP A 89 2.46 11.71 25.89
N GLN A 90 1.76 10.67 25.42
CA GLN A 90 1.32 9.59 26.32
C GLN A 90 2.52 8.79 26.82
N PRO A 91 2.53 8.35 28.10
CA PRO A 91 3.55 7.44 28.61
C PRO A 91 3.49 6.12 27.86
N HIS A 92 4.63 5.68 27.32
CA HIS A 92 4.74 4.39 26.66
C HIS A 92 4.69 3.25 27.69
N PRO A 93 3.92 2.16 27.49
CA PRO A 93 3.72 1.13 28.52
C PRO A 93 4.97 0.39 28.97
N GLN A 94 6.02 0.34 28.15
CA GLN A 94 7.23 -0.43 28.48
C GLN A 94 8.23 0.34 29.35
N ASP A 95 8.35 1.66 29.19
CA ASP A 95 9.41 2.45 29.83
C ASP A 95 8.94 3.82 30.37
N ASN A 96 7.64 4.10 30.32
CA ASN A 96 7.01 5.37 30.70
C ASN A 96 7.58 6.61 29.98
N ALA A 97 8.38 6.43 28.93
CA ALA A 97 8.85 7.55 28.14
C ALA A 97 7.69 8.18 27.36
N PRO A 98 7.64 9.51 27.19
CA PRO A 98 6.61 10.14 26.38
C PRO A 98 6.75 9.68 24.93
N VAL A 99 5.64 9.23 24.35
CA VAL A 99 5.57 8.86 22.94
C VAL A 99 5.82 10.07 22.07
N GLN A 100 6.76 9.95 21.13
CA GLN A 100 7.18 11.05 20.28
C GLN A 100 6.75 10.90 18.83
N MET A 101 6.31 9.72 18.39
CA MET A 101 5.88 9.48 17.02
C MET A 101 4.59 8.68 16.99
N HIS A 102 3.73 9.01 16.03
CA HIS A 102 2.43 8.40 15.82
C HIS A 102 2.06 8.36 14.33
N PRO A 103 1.42 7.29 13.83
CA PRO A 103 1.16 6.02 14.51
C PRO A 103 2.44 5.18 14.69
N GLN A 104 2.42 4.22 15.62
CA GLN A 104 3.56 3.33 15.90
C GLN A 104 3.56 2.08 15.03
N GLN A 105 2.40 1.67 14.52
CA GLN A 105 2.29 0.52 13.64
C GLN A 105 1.17 0.72 12.63
N VAL A 106 1.53 0.59 11.36
CA VAL A 106 0.62 0.68 10.22
C VAL A 106 0.72 -0.60 9.41
N ILE A 107 -0.42 -1.21 9.15
CA ILE A 107 -0.54 -2.38 8.29
C ILE A 107 -1.17 -1.91 6.98
N ILE A 108 -0.46 -2.09 5.86
CA ILE A 108 -1.01 -1.80 4.54
C ILE A 108 -1.26 -3.12 3.82
N ARG A 109 -2.48 -3.33 3.36
CA ARG A 109 -2.80 -4.39 2.40
C ARG A 109 -2.80 -3.78 1.02
N MET A 110 -1.99 -4.32 0.11
CA MET A 110 -1.89 -3.78 -1.25
C MET A 110 -1.53 -4.86 -2.26
N LYS A 111 -1.86 -4.59 -3.53
CA LYS A 111 -1.42 -5.37 -4.69
C LYS A 111 -0.33 -4.62 -5.48
N PRO A 112 0.47 -5.30 -6.30
CA PRO A 112 1.39 -4.64 -7.21
C PRO A 112 0.71 -3.54 -8.04
N GLY A 113 1.36 -2.39 -8.13
CA GLY A 113 0.86 -1.17 -8.77
C GLY A 113 0.06 -0.24 -7.86
N ASP A 114 -0.34 -0.68 -6.67
CA ASP A 114 -0.98 0.22 -5.70
C ASP A 114 0.03 1.23 -5.13
N VAL A 115 -0.49 2.43 -4.87
CA VAL A 115 0.24 3.54 -4.23
C VAL A 115 -0.55 3.97 -3.01
N VAL A 116 0.09 3.94 -1.84
CA VAL A 116 -0.51 4.35 -0.57
C VAL A 116 0.40 5.35 0.11
N GLU A 117 -0.16 6.47 0.57
CA GLU A 117 0.57 7.44 1.37
C GLU A 117 0.14 7.34 2.84
N VAL A 118 1.10 7.14 3.74
CA VAL A 118 0.88 7.05 5.18
C VAL A 118 1.42 8.32 5.86
N PRO A 119 0.58 9.07 6.59
CA PRO A 119 1.03 10.19 7.40
C PRO A 119 1.58 9.73 8.75
N PHE A 120 2.66 10.36 9.17
CA PHE A 120 3.27 10.23 10.48
C PHE A 120 3.46 11.60 11.11
N ARG A 121 3.28 11.67 12.43
CA ARG A 121 3.52 12.87 13.23
C ARG A 121 4.64 12.57 14.21
N TYR A 122 5.60 13.48 14.32
CA TYR A 122 6.73 13.39 15.21
C TYR A 122 6.88 14.67 16.03
N LYS A 123 6.92 14.55 17.36
CA LYS A 123 7.24 15.66 18.25
C LYS A 123 8.75 15.76 18.44
N HIS A 124 9.31 16.85 17.93
CA HIS A 124 10.73 17.10 17.97
C HIS A 124 11.22 17.35 19.39
N LYS A 125 12.34 16.72 19.71
CA LYS A 125 13.06 16.89 20.97
C LYS A 125 14.51 17.12 20.63
N SER A 126 14.97 18.35 20.76
CA SER A 126 16.33 18.80 20.51
C SER A 126 17.32 17.85 21.16
N ASN A 127 18.28 17.43 20.36
CA ASN A 127 19.38 16.59 20.77
C ASN A 127 20.68 17.36 20.46
N PRO A 128 21.60 17.52 21.42
CA PRO A 128 22.88 18.19 21.18
C PRO A 128 23.68 17.65 20.00
N SER A 129 23.46 16.38 19.63
CA SER A 129 24.15 15.69 18.53
C SER A 129 23.36 15.65 17.21
N VAL A 130 22.13 16.18 17.18
CA VAL A 130 21.26 16.14 15.99
C VAL A 130 20.58 17.50 15.83
N HIS A 131 21.06 18.27 14.85
CA HIS A 131 20.56 19.62 14.58
C HIS A 131 19.42 19.67 13.56
N GLU A 132 19.10 18.53 12.92
CA GLU A 132 18.14 18.48 11.82
C GLU A 132 17.22 17.28 11.99
N PHE A 133 15.94 17.46 11.65
CA PHE A 133 15.02 16.34 11.51
C PHE A 133 15.42 15.55 10.26
N ALA A 134 15.67 14.24 10.41
CA ALA A 134 15.97 13.36 9.29
C ALA A 134 15.29 12.00 9.47
N ILE A 135 14.55 11.55 8.46
CA ILE A 135 13.89 10.25 8.45
C ILE A 135 14.92 9.15 8.21
N GLN A 136 14.95 8.17 9.11
CA GLN A 136 15.69 6.92 8.99
C GLN A 136 14.72 5.77 8.72
N THR A 137 15.17 4.78 7.97
CA THR A 137 14.34 3.61 7.65
C THR A 137 15.22 2.38 7.45
N SER A 138 14.66 1.19 7.69
CA SER A 138 15.31 -0.07 7.35
C SER A 138 15.49 -0.22 5.83
N GLU A 139 16.38 -1.12 5.41
CA GLU A 139 16.53 -1.43 3.98
C GLU A 139 15.25 -2.05 3.43
N PHE A 140 14.80 -1.58 2.26
CA PHE A 140 13.55 -2.03 1.64
C PHE A 140 13.65 -2.24 0.13
N LYS A 141 14.72 -1.80 -0.53
CA LYS A 141 14.83 -1.83 -2.01
C LYS A 141 14.83 -3.25 -2.57
N SER A 142 15.29 -4.22 -1.78
CA SER A 142 15.30 -5.63 -2.17
C SER A 142 13.95 -6.33 -1.99
N LEU A 143 12.97 -5.69 -1.35
CA LEU A 143 11.71 -6.30 -0.92
C LEU A 143 10.59 -6.17 -1.98
N GLY A 144 10.87 -5.58 -3.15
CA GLY A 144 9.87 -5.38 -4.20
C GLY A 144 8.97 -4.16 -3.96
N ILE A 145 9.41 -3.24 -3.09
CA ILE A 145 8.70 -2.00 -2.77
C ILE A 145 9.61 -0.79 -2.94
N ASP A 146 8.99 0.34 -3.26
CA ASP A 146 9.61 1.66 -3.17
C ASP A 146 8.90 2.51 -2.12
N VAL A 147 9.69 3.27 -1.36
CA VAL A 147 9.16 4.22 -0.37
C VAL A 147 9.77 5.60 -0.64
N GLN A 148 8.89 6.54 -1.01
CA GLN A 148 9.23 7.95 -1.19
C GLN A 148 8.79 8.72 0.07
N PHE A 149 9.64 9.62 0.53
CA PHE A 149 9.38 10.41 1.73
C PHE A 149 9.16 11.87 1.36
N SER A 150 8.26 12.51 2.10
CA SER A 150 8.09 13.96 2.08
C SER A 150 7.81 14.47 3.49
N VAL A 151 8.17 15.72 3.76
CA VAL A 151 8.09 16.32 5.10
C VAL A 151 7.35 17.65 5.01
N LEU A 152 6.47 17.93 5.95
CA LEU A 152 5.84 19.24 6.11
C LEU A 152 6.79 20.16 6.90
N CYS A 153 7.57 20.96 6.17
CA CYS A 153 8.55 21.89 6.72
C CYS A 153 8.05 23.33 6.60
N ASN A 154 7.97 24.07 7.71
CA ASN A 154 7.53 25.47 7.73
C ASN A 154 6.18 25.68 6.99
N GLY A 155 5.25 24.75 7.14
CA GLY A 155 3.94 24.78 6.47
C GLY A 155 3.93 24.35 5.00
N LYS A 156 5.06 23.93 4.43
CA LYS A 156 5.15 23.44 3.04
C LYS A 156 5.63 21.99 2.99
N LYS A 157 4.89 21.14 2.27
CA LYS A 157 5.29 19.75 1.98
C LYS A 157 6.44 19.79 0.97
N ILE A 158 7.59 19.22 1.35
CA ILE A 158 8.78 19.10 0.52
C ILE A 158 9.12 17.62 0.33
N GLU A 159 9.57 17.26 -0.86
CA GLU A 159 10.08 15.91 -1.14
C GLU A 159 11.45 15.72 -0.46
N GLY A 160 11.68 14.54 0.09
CA GLY A 160 12.91 14.18 0.78
C GLY A 160 12.68 13.76 2.23
N ARG A 161 13.80 13.61 2.94
CA ARG A 161 13.82 13.02 4.29
C ARG A 161 14.15 14.02 5.39
N ASN A 162 14.51 15.25 5.04
CA ASN A 162 15.16 16.17 5.96
C ASN A 162 14.36 17.46 6.13
N CYS A 163 14.44 18.05 7.32
CA CYS A 163 13.93 19.37 7.65
C CYS A 163 14.93 20.11 8.54
N HIS A 164 15.53 21.19 8.03
CA HIS A 164 16.63 21.90 8.70
C HIS A 164 16.19 22.80 9.86
N VAL A 165 14.91 23.18 9.94
CA VAL A 165 14.41 24.11 10.95
C VAL A 165 13.19 23.47 11.62
N VAL A 166 13.43 22.79 12.73
CA VAL A 166 12.38 22.24 13.59
C VAL A 166 12.69 22.65 15.02
N ARG A 167 11.71 23.22 15.73
CA ARG A 167 11.89 23.71 17.10
C ARG A 167 11.62 22.62 18.13
N GLU A 168 12.20 22.75 19.32
CA GLU A 168 11.86 21.91 20.48
C GLU A 168 10.33 21.89 20.69
N GLY A 169 9.77 20.71 20.84
CA GLY A 169 8.34 20.50 21.08
C GLY A 169 7.44 20.67 19.85
N GLU A 170 7.98 21.10 18.70
CA GLU A 170 7.23 21.21 17.45
C GLU A 170 6.83 19.83 16.93
N ILE A 171 5.61 19.71 16.42
CA ILE A 171 5.14 18.49 15.75
C ILE A 171 5.39 18.63 14.25
N THR A 172 6.32 17.84 13.74
CA THR A 172 6.56 17.68 12.30
C THR A 172 5.70 16.56 11.75
N GLU A 173 4.98 16.84 10.67
CA GLU A 173 4.27 15.80 9.91
C GLU A 173 5.12 15.38 8.71
N PHE A 174 5.20 14.08 8.45
CA PHE A 174 5.89 13.53 7.29
C PHE A 174 5.10 12.35 6.71
N TYR A 175 5.36 12.03 5.46
CA TYR A 175 4.59 11.06 4.71
C TYR A 175 5.51 10.01 4.10
N ALA A 176 5.11 8.75 4.21
CA ALA A 176 5.70 7.64 3.49
C ALA A 176 4.76 7.23 2.35
N LYS A 177 5.14 7.54 1.12
CA LYS A 177 4.43 7.10 -0.08
C LYS A 177 5.02 5.76 -0.52
N VAL A 178 4.26 4.71 -0.27
CA VAL A 178 4.62 3.31 -0.49
C VAL A 178 4.06 2.85 -1.83
N ILE A 179 4.93 2.24 -2.63
CA ILE A 179 4.62 1.69 -3.95
C ILE A 179 5.00 0.23 -3.92
N LEU A 180 4.04 -0.67 -4.15
CA LEU A 180 4.34 -2.10 -4.30
C LEU A 180 4.60 -2.38 -5.77
N ASN A 181 5.85 -2.67 -6.12
CA ASN A 181 6.23 -2.97 -7.50
C ASN A 181 5.91 -4.43 -7.83
N GLU A 182 6.26 -5.34 -6.91
CA GLU A 182 6.05 -6.77 -7.07
C GLU A 182 6.09 -7.49 -5.73
N CYS A 183 5.37 -8.61 -5.63
CA CYS A 183 5.48 -9.51 -4.48
C CYS A 183 6.70 -10.42 -4.68
N ARG A 184 7.82 -10.12 -4.00
CA ARG A 184 9.03 -10.97 -4.07
C ARG A 184 9.06 -12.10 -3.05
N GLN A 185 8.39 -11.93 -1.92
CA GLN A 185 8.34 -12.90 -0.83
C GLN A 185 6.87 -13.09 -0.42
N GLY A 186 6.49 -14.33 -0.14
CA GLY A 186 5.19 -14.61 0.49
C GLY A 186 5.24 -14.18 1.96
N GLY A 187 4.29 -13.36 2.38
CA GLY A 187 4.16 -12.87 3.77
C GLY A 187 4.31 -11.36 3.92
N ASP A 188 4.36 -10.93 5.17
CA ASP A 188 4.40 -9.53 5.58
C ASP A 188 5.79 -8.95 5.35
N ILE A 189 5.89 -7.78 4.70
CA ILE A 189 7.15 -7.05 4.54
C ILE A 189 7.24 -5.98 5.63
N PRO A 190 8.10 -6.15 6.65
CA PRO A 190 8.30 -5.14 7.68
C PRO A 190 9.27 -4.04 7.21
N VAL A 191 8.86 -2.79 7.30
CA VAL A 191 9.72 -1.62 7.13
C VAL A 191 9.68 -0.81 8.42
N SER A 192 10.82 -0.64 9.07
CA SER A 192 10.94 0.25 10.21
C SER A 192 11.20 1.67 9.72
N ILE A 193 10.50 2.64 10.28
CA ILE A 193 10.68 4.08 10.01
C ILE A 193 10.94 4.75 11.36
N GLY A 194 11.94 5.61 11.44
CA GLY A 194 12.30 6.32 12.66
C GLY A 194 12.95 7.66 12.33
N ILE A 195 13.39 8.37 13.37
CA ILE A 195 14.10 9.64 13.20
C ILE A 195 15.57 9.45 13.59
N PHE A 196 16.48 9.93 12.73
CA PHE A 196 17.91 9.78 12.93
C PHE A 196 18.36 10.33 14.29
N GLY A 197 19.18 9.56 15.01
CA GLY A 197 19.66 9.90 16.34
C GLY A 197 18.64 9.70 17.47
N TYR A 198 17.48 9.10 17.17
CA TYR A 198 16.50 8.66 18.16
C TYR A 198 16.22 7.17 17.99
N ASN A 199 16.91 6.36 18.80
CA ASN A 199 16.82 4.90 18.77
C ASN A 199 15.54 4.33 19.41
N LYS A 200 14.87 5.09 20.29
CA LYS A 200 13.60 4.71 20.91
C LYS A 200 12.37 5.01 20.06
N ILE A 201 12.55 5.65 18.90
CA ILE A 201 11.46 6.22 18.11
C ILE A 201 11.38 5.47 16.79
N SER A 202 10.49 4.48 16.73
CA SER A 202 10.22 3.74 15.50
C SER A 202 8.73 3.49 15.31
N ALA A 203 8.33 3.52 14.05
CA ALA A 203 7.08 3.02 13.55
C ALA A 203 7.39 1.82 12.69
N SER A 204 6.54 0.81 12.77
CA SER A 204 6.60 -0.33 11.86
C SER A 204 5.52 -0.17 10.79
N LEU A 205 5.94 -0.38 9.56
CA LEU A 205 5.06 -0.51 8.42
C LEU A 205 5.07 -1.98 8.00
N SER A 206 3.95 -2.66 8.16
CA SER A 206 3.77 -4.06 7.76
C SER A 206 2.97 -4.11 6.47
N LEU A 207 3.58 -4.58 5.38
CA LEU A 207 2.91 -4.70 4.10
C LEU A 207 2.41 -6.13 3.91
N LEU A 208 1.09 -6.29 3.91
CA LEU A 208 0.42 -7.53 3.54
C LEU A 208 0.27 -7.56 2.02
N SER A 209 1.18 -8.28 1.38
CA SER A 209 1.08 -8.56 -0.05
C SER A 209 -0.04 -9.57 -0.27
N VAL A 210 -1.05 -9.19 -1.06
CA VAL A 210 -2.08 -10.14 -1.47
C VAL A 210 -1.54 -10.91 -2.68
N ASP A 211 -1.00 -12.11 -2.44
CA ASP A 211 -0.70 -13.04 -3.53
C ASP A 211 -2.01 -13.68 -4.01
N VAL A 212 -2.59 -13.06 -5.05
CA VAL A 212 -3.88 -13.45 -5.62
C VAL A 212 -3.79 -14.80 -6.38
N SER A 213 -2.63 -15.49 -6.35
CA SER A 213 -2.44 -16.84 -6.87
C SER A 213 -3.17 -17.93 -6.04
N ALA A 214 -3.36 -17.74 -4.73
CA ALA A 214 -3.90 -18.76 -3.84
C ALA A 214 -5.42 -18.64 -3.61
N LYS A 215 -6.22 -19.29 -4.46
CA LYS A 215 -7.66 -19.48 -4.24
C LYS A 215 -7.99 -20.61 -3.24
N ASN A 216 -7.13 -20.87 -2.24
CA ASN A 216 -7.38 -21.94 -1.26
C ASN A 216 -7.03 -21.62 0.21
N SER A 217 -6.83 -20.36 0.58
CA SER A 217 -6.86 -19.98 2.00
C SER A 217 -8.28 -19.56 2.36
N THR A 218 -8.96 -20.43 3.09
CA THR A 218 -10.21 -20.17 3.81
C THR A 218 -10.10 -18.84 4.57
N PHE A 219 -10.87 -17.84 4.14
CA PHE A 219 -11.14 -16.66 4.96
C PHE A 219 -12.02 -17.10 6.14
N ILE A 220 -11.43 -17.25 7.33
CA ILE A 220 -12.18 -17.29 8.58
C ILE A 220 -12.68 -15.86 8.83
N ASN A 221 -13.99 -15.68 8.69
CA ASN A 221 -14.69 -14.44 9.01
C ASN A 221 -14.74 -14.30 10.55
N PRO A 222 -14.17 -13.25 11.19
CA PRO A 222 -14.25 -13.06 12.63
C PRO A 222 -15.60 -12.52 13.11
N SER A 223 -16.56 -12.30 12.22
CA SER A 223 -17.84 -11.64 12.57
C SER A 223 -19.02 -12.60 12.44
N ARG A 224 -19.13 -13.55 13.37
CA ARG A 224 -20.42 -14.16 13.73
C ARG A 224 -20.47 -14.43 15.23
N HIS A 225 -20.84 -13.40 15.98
CA HIS A 225 -21.33 -13.56 17.36
C HIS A 225 -22.46 -14.59 17.40
N ARG A 226 -22.35 -15.57 18.29
CA ARG A 226 -23.53 -16.12 18.97
C ARG A 226 -23.21 -16.24 20.45
N VAL A 227 -23.69 -15.24 21.19
CA VAL A 227 -24.05 -15.39 22.59
C VAL A 227 -25.10 -16.49 22.63
N THR A 228 -24.80 -17.59 23.29
CA THR A 228 -25.82 -18.52 23.78
C THR A 228 -25.73 -18.52 25.30
N ALA A 229 -26.87 -18.20 25.88
CA ALA A 229 -27.12 -18.03 27.30
C ALA A 229 -26.81 -19.30 28.10
N ALA A 230 -26.46 -19.07 29.36
CA ALA A 230 -26.45 -20.07 30.41
C ALA A 230 -27.88 -20.42 30.81
N GLU A 231 -28.20 -21.70 30.78
CA GLU A 231 -29.25 -22.47 31.47
C GLU A 231 -28.67 -23.90 31.42
N THR A 232 -28.38 -24.65 32.47
CA THR A 232 -28.77 -24.76 33.89
C THR A 232 -27.65 -25.50 34.62
#